data_AF-A0AB39I0S3-F1
#
_entry.id   AF-A0AB39I0S3-F1
#
_cell.length_a   1.000
_cell.length_b   1.000
_cell.length_c   1.000
_cell.angle_alpha   90.00
_cell.angle_beta   90.00
_cell.angle_gamma   90.00
#
_symmetry.space_group_name_H-M   'P 1'
#
loop_
_entity.id
_entity.type
_entity.pdbx_description
1 polymer ?
#
loop_
_entity_poly.entity_id
_entity_poly.type
_entity_poly.pdbx_seq_one_letter_code
_entity_poly.pdbx_strand_id
1 'polypeptide(L)'
;MEHRQTGKRLAMPTQIKRLSAVAMLLVLAGCGVTDRIGKRMDDSWAADMLADSEKVILTSDGGNQLNPDANGSPLSVVMRVYQLTSLERFTTIDADTLWDDPKKALGSTLVESREITLLPGIGQIDQWPLSKSARYVGVAAFFRVDDDGRWKVAFDADSLRKDGIWFSSDGLRIFVDQTDITALRGVDVLSKPPTVEQLTAAQQKADASGQNTWTDKVQGALLDKAEDTAGQSAQNAMDSTFNSLVESVK
;
A
#
# COMPACT_ATOMS: atom_id res chain seq x y z
N MET A 1 -69.88 -70.50 -38.21
CA MET A 1 -70.13 -70.30 -39.66
C MET A 1 -69.43 -69.04 -40.08
N GLU A 2 -68.47 -69.19 -40.98
CA GLU A 2 -67.64 -68.17 -41.61
C GLU A 2 -68.50 -67.07 -42.27
N HIS A 3 -68.10 -65.81 -42.11
CA HIS A 3 -68.50 -64.73 -43.01
C HIS A 3 -67.27 -63.95 -43.46
N ARG A 4 -66.91 -64.14 -44.75
CA ARG A 4 -66.03 -63.25 -45.51
C ARG A 4 -66.73 -61.92 -45.79
N GLN A 5 -66.02 -60.80 -45.62
CA GLN A 5 -66.13 -59.59 -46.45
C GLN A 5 -64.73 -58.95 -46.54
N THR A 6 -64.02 -59.06 -47.67
CA THR A 6 -63.92 -58.08 -48.79
C THR A 6 -63.56 -56.66 -48.37
N GLY A 7 -62.34 -56.26 -48.73
CA GLY A 7 -61.71 -55.01 -48.34
C GLY A 7 -62.09 -53.78 -49.16
N LYS A 8 -61.54 -52.64 -48.74
CA LYS A 8 -61.31 -51.44 -49.56
C LYS A 8 -59.98 -50.81 -49.13
N ARG A 9 -59.07 -50.62 -50.09
CA ARG A 9 -57.89 -49.75 -49.95
C ARG A 9 -58.38 -48.30 -49.88
N LEU A 10 -58.05 -47.57 -48.81
CA LEU A 10 -58.15 -46.11 -48.79
C LEU A 10 -56.77 -45.52 -49.12
N ALA A 11 -56.74 -44.71 -50.18
CA ALA A 11 -55.59 -43.93 -50.59
C ALA A 11 -55.30 -42.83 -49.56
N MET A 12 -54.03 -42.65 -49.21
CA MET A 12 -53.57 -41.63 -48.26
C MET A 12 -53.28 -40.31 -49.03
N PRO A 13 -53.76 -39.15 -48.55
CA PRO A 13 -53.66 -37.90 -49.28
C PRO A 13 -52.26 -37.26 -49.23
N THR A 14 -51.88 -36.70 -50.37
CA THR A 14 -50.62 -36.04 -50.77
C THR A 14 -50.32 -34.72 -50.04
N GLN A 15 -50.67 -34.59 -48.77
CA GLN A 15 -50.58 -33.32 -48.02
C GLN A 15 -49.36 -33.23 -47.07
N ILE A 16 -48.65 -34.33 -46.83
CA ILE A 16 -47.50 -34.33 -45.90
C ILE A 16 -46.24 -33.73 -46.54
N LYS A 17 -46.15 -33.69 -47.88
CA LYS A 17 -44.93 -33.27 -48.59
C LYS A 17 -44.69 -31.75 -48.59
N ARG A 18 -45.69 -30.91 -48.26
CA ARG A 18 -45.52 -29.45 -48.30
C ARG A 18 -45.13 -28.84 -46.96
N LEU A 19 -45.36 -29.51 -45.84
CA LEU A 19 -44.98 -28.98 -44.52
C LEU A 19 -43.49 -29.17 -44.19
N SER A 20 -42.83 -30.18 -44.75
CA SER A 20 -41.39 -30.42 -44.53
C SER A 20 -40.46 -29.42 -45.24
N ALA A 21 -40.95 -28.67 -46.21
CA ALA A 21 -40.12 -27.72 -46.96
C ALA A 21 -39.92 -26.37 -46.25
N VAL A 22 -40.85 -25.96 -45.38
CA VAL A 22 -40.74 -24.66 -44.67
C VAL A 22 -39.87 -24.77 -43.41
N ALA A 23 -39.88 -25.92 -42.73
CA ALA A 23 -39.02 -26.14 -41.55
C ALA A 23 -37.53 -26.29 -41.90
N MET A 24 -37.20 -26.65 -43.15
CA MET A 24 -35.81 -26.88 -43.57
C MET A 24 -35.08 -25.61 -44.06
N LEU A 25 -35.81 -24.53 -44.33
CA LEU A 25 -35.24 -23.24 -44.75
C LEU A 25 -34.88 -22.30 -43.59
N LEU A 26 -35.36 -22.57 -42.37
CA LEU A 26 -35.03 -21.78 -41.18
C LEU A 26 -33.73 -22.21 -40.46
N VAL A 27 -33.12 -23.34 -40.85
CA VAL A 27 -31.94 -23.90 -40.16
C VAL A 27 -30.61 -23.43 -40.78
N LEU A 28 -30.61 -22.84 -41.98
CA LEU A 28 -29.39 -22.49 -42.71
C LEU A 28 -28.88 -21.04 -42.52
N ALA A 29 -29.49 -20.24 -41.65
CA ALA A 29 -29.03 -18.87 -41.33
C ALA A 29 -28.28 -18.74 -39.99
N GLY A 30 -27.85 -19.85 -39.38
CA GLY A 30 -27.33 -19.86 -38.00
C GLY A 30 -25.81 -19.84 -37.81
N CYS A 31 -25.00 -20.22 -38.80
CA CYS A 31 -23.57 -20.50 -38.56
C CYS A 31 -22.59 -19.30 -38.67
N GLY A 32 -23.07 -18.07 -38.89
CA GLY A 32 -22.16 -16.92 -39.13
C GLY A 32 -22.28 -15.75 -38.15
N VAL A 33 -23.26 -15.77 -37.24
CA VAL A 33 -23.58 -14.63 -36.34
C VAL A 33 -22.90 -14.77 -34.98
N THR A 34 -22.57 -15.99 -34.55
CA THR A 34 -21.94 -16.25 -33.26
C THR A 34 -20.51 -15.66 -33.17
N ASP A 35 -19.75 -15.71 -34.27
CA ASP A 35 -18.37 -15.22 -34.30
C ASP A 35 -18.27 -13.68 -34.26
N ARG A 36 -19.30 -12.96 -34.72
CA ARG A 36 -19.33 -11.48 -34.72
C ARG A 36 -19.95 -10.87 -33.45
N ILE A 37 -20.69 -11.65 -32.67
CA ILE A 37 -21.27 -11.21 -31.39
C ILE A 37 -20.27 -11.38 -30.25
N GLY A 38 -19.47 -12.47 -30.26
CA GLY A 38 -18.42 -12.68 -29.25
C GLY A 38 -17.41 -11.54 -29.21
N LYS A 39 -16.90 -11.10 -30.37
CA LYS A 39 -15.92 -10.00 -30.47
C LYS A 39 -16.44 -8.61 -30.10
N ARG A 40 -17.74 -8.43 -29.84
CA ARG A 40 -18.32 -7.12 -29.45
C ARG A 40 -18.64 -7.00 -27.97
N MET A 41 -18.55 -8.10 -27.20
CA MET A 41 -18.76 -8.07 -25.76
C MET A 41 -17.46 -7.85 -24.97
N ASP A 42 -16.29 -8.06 -25.57
CA ASP A 42 -15.00 -7.90 -24.90
C ASP A 42 -14.70 -6.43 -24.52
N ASP A 43 -15.27 -5.45 -25.22
CA ASP A 43 -15.02 -4.02 -24.99
C ASP A 43 -16.09 -3.33 -24.10
N SER A 44 -16.99 -4.11 -23.47
CA SER A 44 -18.01 -3.56 -22.58
C SER A 44 -17.48 -3.43 -21.15
N TRP A 45 -17.68 -2.27 -20.52
CA TRP A 45 -17.42 -2.06 -19.08
C TRP A 45 -18.12 -3.12 -18.20
N ALA A 46 -19.22 -3.71 -18.67
CA ALA A 46 -19.91 -4.79 -17.98
C ALA A 46 -19.16 -6.14 -18.04
N ALA A 47 -18.38 -6.41 -19.09
CA ALA A 47 -17.54 -7.61 -19.17
C ALA A 47 -16.33 -7.52 -18.23
N ASP A 48 -15.73 -6.33 -18.08
CA ASP A 48 -14.64 -6.08 -17.12
C ASP A 48 -15.11 -6.08 -15.65
N MET A 49 -16.40 -5.83 -15.41
CA MET A 49 -17.03 -5.99 -14.08
C MET A 49 -17.45 -7.43 -13.77
N LEU A 50 -17.69 -8.27 -14.78
CA LEU A 50 -18.07 -9.68 -14.63
C LEU A 50 -16.87 -10.63 -14.63
N ALA A 51 -15.75 -10.22 -15.24
CA ALA A 51 -14.46 -10.86 -15.00
C ALA A 51 -13.99 -10.47 -13.60
N ASP A 52 -13.49 -11.44 -12.84
CA ASP A 52 -12.75 -11.18 -11.59
C ASP A 52 -11.43 -10.48 -11.93
N SER A 53 -11.51 -9.21 -12.31
CA SER A 53 -10.35 -8.39 -12.64
C SER A 53 -9.57 -8.12 -11.36
N GLU A 54 -8.27 -8.43 -11.41
CA GLU A 54 -7.33 -8.01 -10.36
C GLU A 54 -7.43 -6.49 -10.23
N LYS A 55 -7.44 -5.98 -8.99
CA LYS A 55 -7.63 -4.55 -8.73
C LYS A 55 -6.54 -4.03 -7.82
N VAL A 56 -6.11 -2.81 -8.10
CA VAL A 56 -5.44 -2.00 -7.09
C VAL A 56 -6.54 -1.45 -6.19
N ILE A 57 -6.52 -1.83 -4.92
CA ILE A 57 -7.35 -1.21 -3.87
C ILE A 57 -6.38 -0.45 -2.97
N LEU A 58 -6.41 0.87 -2.99
CA LEU A 58 -5.52 1.72 -2.22
C LEU A 58 -6.32 2.51 -1.19
N THR A 59 -6.06 2.25 0.10
CA THR A 59 -6.50 3.12 1.20
C THR A 59 -5.41 4.14 1.49
N SER A 60 -5.73 5.42 1.36
CA SER A 60 -4.81 6.52 1.64
C SER A 60 -5.32 7.33 2.82
N ASP A 61 -4.56 7.40 3.90
CA ASP A 61 -4.90 8.18 5.09
C ASP A 61 -4.02 9.42 5.18
N GLY A 62 -4.65 10.61 5.16
CA GLY A 62 -3.96 11.88 5.38
C GLY A 62 -3.89 12.20 6.88
N GLY A 63 -2.70 12.46 7.39
CA GLY A 63 -2.47 12.94 8.75
C GLY A 63 -2.98 14.37 8.95
N ASN A 64 -3.10 14.78 10.21
CA ASN A 64 -3.59 16.11 10.55
C ASN A 64 -2.59 17.22 10.20
N GLN A 65 -1.30 16.88 10.09
CA GLN A 65 -0.22 17.80 9.78
C GLN A 65 0.31 17.57 8.35
N LEU A 66 -0.55 17.08 7.45
CA LEU A 66 -0.21 16.78 6.07
C LEU A 66 0.28 18.02 5.32
N ASN A 67 1.38 17.86 4.58
CA ASN A 67 1.97 18.81 3.63
C ASN A 67 1.92 20.28 4.09
N PRO A 68 2.47 20.61 5.27
CA PRO A 68 2.25 21.90 5.89
C PRO A 68 2.89 23.05 5.09
N ASP A 69 2.33 24.25 5.23
CA ASP A 69 2.96 25.46 4.73
C ASP A 69 4.12 25.94 5.62
N ALA A 70 4.76 27.05 5.24
CA ALA A 70 5.84 27.64 6.02
C ALA A 70 5.42 28.09 7.43
N ASN A 71 4.11 28.22 7.69
CA ASN A 71 3.54 28.57 8.98
C ASN A 71 3.08 27.31 9.76
N GLY A 72 3.26 26.11 9.22
CA GLY A 72 2.81 24.86 9.81
C GLY A 72 1.33 24.53 9.55
N SER A 73 0.63 25.27 8.69
CA SER A 73 -0.77 25.01 8.37
C SER A 73 -0.88 23.82 7.43
N PRO A 74 -1.65 22.76 7.75
CA PRO A 74 -1.75 21.57 6.92
C PRO A 74 -2.46 21.86 5.59
N LEU A 75 -1.96 21.28 4.50
CA LEU A 75 -2.50 21.41 3.16
C LEU A 75 -2.71 20.04 2.51
N SER A 76 -3.52 20.01 1.46
CA SER A 76 -3.65 18.82 0.63
C SER A 76 -2.35 18.47 -0.07
N VAL A 77 -2.16 17.19 -0.39
CA VAL A 77 -1.06 16.72 -1.24
C VAL A 77 -1.62 16.06 -2.48
N VAL A 78 -0.95 16.27 -3.62
CA VAL A 78 -1.22 15.48 -4.83
C VAL A 78 -0.35 14.24 -4.78
N MET A 79 -0.97 13.09 -4.96
CA MET A 79 -0.31 11.81 -5.12
C MET A 79 -0.50 11.30 -6.53
N ARG A 80 0.50 10.59 -7.06
CA ARG A 80 0.33 9.78 -8.26
C ARG A 80 0.68 8.33 -8.00
N VAL A 81 -0.18 7.46 -8.49
CA VAL A 81 -0.03 6.01 -8.45
C VAL A 81 0.34 5.53 -9.85
N TYR A 82 1.41 4.75 -9.93
CA TYR A 82 1.98 4.26 -11.17
C TYR A 82 1.95 2.73 -11.19
N GLN A 83 1.34 2.16 -12.22
CA GLN A 83 1.53 0.76 -12.53
C GLN A 83 2.79 0.63 -13.40
N LEU A 84 3.75 -0.19 -12.97
CA LEU A 84 5.09 -0.23 -13.55
C LEU A 84 5.49 -1.66 -13.93
N THR A 85 6.19 -1.82 -15.05
CA THR A 85 6.81 -3.11 -15.44
C THR A 85 8.18 -3.32 -14.75
N SER A 86 8.83 -2.25 -14.30
CA SER A 86 10.13 -2.27 -13.63
C SER A 86 10.29 -1.04 -12.72
N LEU A 87 11.04 -1.18 -11.62
CA LEU A 87 11.37 -0.09 -10.70
C LEU A 87 12.65 0.68 -11.07
N GLU A 88 13.42 0.23 -12.06
CA GLU A 88 14.75 0.77 -12.39
C GLU A 88 14.82 2.30 -12.48
N ARG A 89 13.85 2.91 -13.16
CA ARG A 89 13.74 4.37 -13.28
C ARG A 89 13.03 5.00 -12.08
N PHE A 90 11.99 4.34 -11.59
CA PHE A 90 11.18 4.86 -10.49
C PHE A 90 11.97 5.01 -9.20
N THR A 91 12.95 4.15 -8.93
CA THR A 91 13.77 4.20 -7.71
C THR A 91 14.70 5.42 -7.69
N THR A 92 15.30 5.74 -8.82
CA THR A 92 16.37 6.75 -8.93
C THR A 92 15.88 8.14 -9.30
N ILE A 93 14.70 8.27 -9.89
CA ILE A 93 14.16 9.56 -10.32
C ILE A 93 13.78 10.46 -9.14
N ASP A 94 14.04 11.77 -9.28
CA ASP A 94 13.62 12.82 -8.37
C ASP A 94 12.14 13.20 -8.54
N ALA A 95 11.60 13.90 -7.53
CA ALA A 95 10.19 14.28 -7.48
C ALA A 95 9.81 15.27 -8.59
N ASP A 96 10.64 16.28 -8.85
CA ASP A 96 10.36 17.33 -9.83
C ASP A 96 10.30 16.75 -11.26
N THR A 97 11.26 15.91 -11.63
CA THR A 97 11.28 15.26 -12.94
C THR A 97 10.09 14.31 -13.12
N LEU A 98 9.71 13.57 -12.08
CA LEU A 98 8.55 12.69 -12.12
C LEU A 98 7.22 13.47 -12.16
N TRP A 99 7.18 14.65 -11.54
CA TRP A 99 6.03 15.55 -11.55
C TRP A 99 5.81 16.19 -12.92
N ASP A 100 6.86 16.69 -13.56
CA ASP A 100 6.80 17.43 -14.82
C ASP A 100 6.32 16.57 -15.99
N ASP A 101 6.99 15.44 -16.25
CA ASP A 101 6.61 14.51 -17.34
C ASP A 101 6.83 13.05 -16.94
N PRO A 102 5.84 12.41 -16.28
CA PRO A 102 5.97 11.02 -15.83
C PRO A 102 6.17 10.03 -17.00
N LYS A 103 5.67 10.34 -18.20
CA LYS A 103 5.81 9.46 -19.37
C LYS A 103 7.24 9.47 -19.88
N LYS A 104 7.88 10.64 -19.95
CA LYS A 104 9.28 10.76 -20.34
C LYS A 104 10.21 10.19 -19.26
N ALA A 105 9.93 10.52 -18.00
CA ALA A 105 10.61 10.04 -16.80
C ALA A 105 10.71 8.52 -16.76
N LEU A 106 9.56 7.84 -16.79
CA LEU A 106 9.45 6.39 -16.62
C LEU A 106 9.57 5.64 -17.95
N GLY A 107 9.33 6.30 -19.08
CA GLY A 107 9.48 5.71 -20.40
C GLY A 107 8.66 4.43 -20.56
N SER A 108 9.30 3.38 -21.07
CA SER A 108 8.66 2.07 -21.28
C SER A 108 8.35 1.30 -19.99
N THR A 109 8.78 1.78 -18.81
CA THR A 109 8.42 1.12 -17.55
C THR A 109 7.02 1.48 -17.08
N LEU A 110 6.45 2.60 -17.55
CA LEU A 110 5.11 3.05 -17.20
C LEU A 110 4.05 2.26 -17.96
N VAL A 111 3.13 1.65 -17.22
CA VAL A 111 1.93 1.00 -17.77
C VAL A 111 0.73 1.94 -17.69
N GLU A 112 0.48 2.51 -16.51
CA GLU A 112 -0.62 3.42 -16.24
C GLU A 112 -0.22 4.39 -15.12
N SER A 113 -0.75 5.61 -15.17
CA SER A 113 -0.61 6.60 -14.09
C SER A 113 -1.99 7.11 -13.68
N ARG A 114 -2.19 7.31 -12.38
CA ARG A 114 -3.39 7.92 -11.81
C ARG A 114 -3.02 9.00 -10.82
N GLU A 115 -3.75 10.10 -10.82
CA GLU A 115 -3.58 11.19 -9.87
C GLU A 115 -4.70 11.16 -8.83
N ILE A 116 -4.35 11.40 -7.56
CA ILE A 116 -5.24 11.40 -6.41
C ILE A 116 -4.87 12.62 -5.55
N THR A 117 -5.87 13.37 -5.08
CA THR A 117 -5.65 14.44 -4.09
C THR A 117 -6.01 13.92 -2.71
N LEU A 118 -5.08 13.99 -1.76
CA LEU A 118 -5.30 13.59 -0.38
C LEU A 118 -5.41 14.83 0.51
N LEU A 119 -6.43 14.84 1.38
CA LEU A 119 -6.74 15.96 2.27
C LEU A 119 -6.25 15.69 3.70
N PRO A 120 -5.87 16.73 4.46
CA PRO A 120 -5.46 16.56 5.86
C PRO A 120 -6.57 15.95 6.72
N GLY A 121 -6.21 14.99 7.57
CA GLY A 121 -7.12 14.32 8.51
C GLY A 121 -8.19 13.44 7.86
N ILE A 122 -8.14 13.22 6.54
CA ILE A 122 -9.15 12.46 5.79
C ILE A 122 -8.50 11.22 5.19
N GLY A 123 -9.15 10.07 5.39
CA GLY A 123 -8.86 8.83 4.68
C GLY A 123 -9.79 8.63 3.49
N GLN A 124 -9.27 8.03 2.42
CA GLN A 124 -10.05 7.65 1.24
C GLN A 124 -9.63 6.29 0.70
N ILE A 125 -10.54 5.65 -0.05
CA ILE A 125 -10.33 4.35 -0.67
C ILE A 125 -10.58 4.50 -2.17
N ASP A 126 -9.55 4.22 -2.95
CA ASP A 126 -9.60 4.22 -4.40
C ASP A 126 -9.41 2.80 -4.92
N GLN A 127 -10.16 2.43 -5.96
CA GLN A 127 -10.06 1.11 -6.58
C GLN A 127 -10.13 1.16 -8.10
N TRP A 128 -9.29 0.37 -8.76
CA TRP A 128 -9.28 0.27 -10.23
C TRP A 128 -8.58 -0.99 -10.74
N PRO A 129 -8.75 -1.35 -12.03
CA PRO A 129 -8.11 -2.52 -12.60
C PRO A 129 -6.58 -2.49 -12.48
N LEU A 130 -6.00 -3.59 -12.01
CA LEU A 130 -4.57 -3.86 -12.09
C LEU A 130 -4.28 -4.44 -13.47
N SER A 131 -3.36 -3.81 -14.20
CA SER A 131 -2.91 -4.32 -15.49
C SER A 131 -2.17 -5.63 -15.30
N LYS A 132 -2.44 -6.58 -16.19
CA LYS A 132 -1.70 -7.86 -16.27
C LYS A 132 -0.21 -7.68 -16.54
N SER A 133 0.19 -6.57 -17.16
CA SER A 133 1.60 -6.25 -17.42
C SER A 133 2.29 -5.54 -16.27
N ALA A 134 1.54 -5.08 -15.25
CA ALA A 134 2.13 -4.41 -14.10
C ALA A 134 2.86 -5.43 -13.22
N ARG A 135 4.10 -5.12 -12.87
CA ARG A 135 4.91 -5.88 -11.90
C ARG A 135 5.02 -5.17 -10.56
N TYR A 136 4.85 -3.85 -10.57
CA TYR A 136 4.89 -3.03 -9.38
C TYR A 136 3.80 -1.97 -9.40
N VAL A 137 3.39 -1.54 -8.21
CA VAL A 137 2.56 -0.36 -7.98
C VAL A 137 3.40 0.64 -7.19
N GLY A 138 3.84 1.71 -7.84
CA GLY A 138 4.54 2.82 -7.20
C GLY A 138 3.56 3.90 -6.77
N VAL A 139 3.75 4.47 -5.58
CA VAL A 139 2.98 5.62 -5.09
C VAL A 139 3.95 6.73 -4.74
N ALA A 140 3.74 7.92 -5.30
CA ALA A 140 4.52 9.12 -5.01
C ALA A 140 3.60 10.23 -4.52
N ALA A 141 3.95 10.85 -3.40
CA ALA A 141 3.33 12.06 -2.89
C ALA A 141 4.23 13.27 -3.23
N PHE A 142 3.65 14.29 -3.85
CA PHE A 142 4.37 15.49 -4.27
C PHE A 142 4.17 16.59 -3.26
N PHE A 143 5.07 16.64 -2.28
CA PHE A 143 5.07 17.64 -1.22
C PHE A 143 5.55 19.00 -1.71
N ARG A 144 5.19 20.05 -0.98
CA ARG A 144 5.61 21.42 -1.30
C ARG A 144 7.06 21.72 -0.90
N VAL A 145 7.55 21.03 0.11
CA VAL A 145 8.90 21.19 0.64
C VAL A 145 9.56 19.81 0.60
N ASP A 146 10.79 19.77 0.09
CA ASP A 146 11.66 18.60 0.12
C ASP A 146 12.52 18.71 1.38
N ASP A 147 12.20 17.94 2.42
CA ASP A 147 12.83 18.01 3.75
C ASP A 147 13.43 16.66 4.21
N ASP A 148 14.04 15.94 3.27
CA ASP A 148 14.62 14.59 3.46
C ASP A 148 13.58 13.49 3.81
N GLY A 149 12.29 13.84 3.82
CA GLY A 149 11.18 12.90 3.97
C GLY A 149 11.10 11.89 2.83
N ARG A 150 10.57 10.70 3.13
CA ARG A 150 10.28 9.72 2.09
C ARG A 150 9.05 10.18 1.33
N TRP A 151 9.18 10.41 0.03
CA TRP A 151 8.08 10.89 -0.82
C TRP A 151 7.49 9.82 -1.75
N LYS A 152 8.07 8.62 -1.79
CA LYS A 152 7.55 7.50 -2.60
C LYS A 152 7.74 6.15 -1.93
N VAL A 153 6.83 5.22 -2.23
CA VAL A 153 6.87 3.79 -1.89
C VAL A 153 6.54 2.96 -3.12
N ALA A 154 6.88 1.68 -3.13
CA ALA A 154 6.42 0.75 -4.16
C ALA A 154 6.06 -0.61 -3.58
N PHE A 155 5.12 -1.29 -4.23
CA PHE A 155 4.64 -2.60 -3.84
C PHE A 155 4.76 -3.57 -5.00
N ASP A 156 4.97 -4.85 -4.69
CA ASP A 156 4.88 -5.91 -5.69
C ASP A 156 3.42 -6.08 -6.15
N ALA A 157 3.19 -6.06 -7.47
CA ALA A 157 1.85 -6.17 -8.01
C ALA A 157 1.24 -7.56 -7.76
N ASP A 158 2.04 -8.61 -7.66
CA ASP A 158 1.57 -9.97 -7.37
C ASP A 158 0.91 -10.05 -5.98
N SER A 159 1.32 -9.20 -5.03
CA SER A 159 0.67 -9.12 -3.70
C SER A 159 -0.78 -8.62 -3.75
N LEU A 160 -1.21 -8.03 -4.87
CA LEU A 160 -2.57 -7.55 -5.12
C LEU A 160 -3.36 -8.49 -6.02
N ARG A 161 -2.71 -9.51 -6.58
CA ARG A 161 -3.36 -10.56 -7.35
C ARG A 161 -3.93 -11.58 -6.38
N LYS A 162 -5.12 -12.09 -6.69
CA LYS A 162 -5.76 -13.10 -5.83
C LYS A 162 -5.05 -14.42 -5.98
N ASP A 163 -4.49 -14.95 -4.89
CA ASP A 163 -4.03 -16.34 -4.79
C ASP A 163 -5.20 -17.33 -4.57
N GLY A 164 -6.25 -17.20 -5.38
CA GLY A 164 -7.38 -18.13 -5.41
C GLY A 164 -8.74 -17.54 -5.04
N ILE A 165 -9.78 -18.36 -5.21
CA ILE A 165 -11.21 -17.99 -5.11
C ILE A 165 -11.63 -17.51 -3.70
N TRP A 166 -10.82 -17.78 -2.68
CA TRP A 166 -11.20 -17.60 -1.27
C TRP A 166 -10.56 -16.40 -0.57
N PHE A 167 -9.58 -15.74 -1.19
CA PHE A 167 -8.86 -14.62 -0.59
C PHE A 167 -8.98 -13.39 -1.49
N SER A 168 -9.76 -12.40 -1.09
CA SER A 168 -9.62 -11.05 -1.65
C SER A 168 -8.30 -10.48 -1.18
N SER A 169 -7.50 -9.89 -2.07
CA SER A 169 -6.38 -9.07 -1.62
C SER A 169 -6.96 -7.98 -0.72
N ASP A 170 -6.47 -7.86 0.52
CA ASP A 170 -6.95 -6.81 1.42
C ASP A 170 -6.69 -5.41 0.82
N GLY A 171 -5.80 -5.28 -0.16
CA GLY A 171 -5.38 -4.04 -0.84
C GLY A 171 -4.04 -3.49 -0.33
N LEU A 172 -3.79 -2.21 -0.54
CA LEU A 172 -2.70 -1.43 0.03
C LEU A 172 -3.26 -0.42 1.03
N ARG A 173 -2.47 -0.08 2.05
CA ARG A 173 -2.78 1.05 2.92
C ARG A 173 -1.54 1.89 3.16
N ILE A 174 -1.66 3.18 2.93
CA ILE A 174 -0.60 4.15 3.19
C ILE A 174 -1.08 5.21 4.17
N PHE A 175 -0.15 5.79 4.90
CA PHE A 175 -0.35 6.98 5.70
C PHE A 175 0.60 8.06 5.20
N VAL A 176 0.07 9.26 5.02
CA VAL A 176 0.84 10.42 4.56
C VAL A 176 0.66 11.52 5.59
N ASP A 177 1.73 11.98 6.21
CA ASP A 177 1.70 13.06 7.19
C ASP A 177 2.99 13.86 7.12
N GLN A 178 2.91 15.15 7.46
CA GLN A 178 4.01 16.09 7.20
C GLN A 178 4.44 15.99 5.73
N THR A 179 5.63 15.50 5.47
CA THR A 179 6.28 15.34 4.17
C THR A 179 6.75 13.90 3.93
N ASP A 180 6.12 12.94 4.62
CA ASP A 180 6.50 11.53 4.55
C ASP A 180 5.31 10.64 4.12
N ILE A 181 5.61 9.62 3.32
CA ILE A 181 4.69 8.52 2.98
C ILE A 181 5.18 7.21 3.61
N THR A 182 4.29 6.60 4.39
CA THR A 182 4.54 5.32 5.06
C THR A 182 3.56 4.25 4.59
N ALA A 183 4.06 3.06 4.27
CA ALA A 183 3.24 1.89 3.99
C ALA A 183 2.74 1.27 5.31
N LEU A 184 1.45 1.37 5.61
CA LEU A 184 0.82 0.70 6.75
C LEU A 184 0.44 -0.76 6.43
N ARG A 185 0.20 -1.06 5.15
CA ARG A 185 -0.17 -2.40 4.69
C ARG A 185 0.35 -2.64 3.27
N GLY A 186 0.93 -3.81 3.08
CA GLY A 186 1.79 -4.13 1.95
C GLY A 186 3.27 -3.96 2.32
N VAL A 187 4.16 -4.60 1.56
CA VAL A 187 5.62 -4.51 1.75
C VAL A 187 6.17 -3.45 0.80
N ASP A 188 6.75 -2.39 1.35
CA ASP A 188 7.44 -1.39 0.54
C ASP A 188 8.78 -1.93 0.03
N VAL A 189 8.81 -2.30 -1.24
CA VAL A 189 10.00 -2.87 -1.89
C VAL A 189 11.08 -1.83 -2.20
N LEU A 190 10.82 -0.53 -1.98
CA LEU A 190 11.87 0.51 -2.05
C LEU A 190 12.68 0.62 -0.78
N SER A 191 12.11 0.26 0.37
CA SER A 191 12.83 0.29 1.63
C SER A 191 13.93 -0.77 1.70
N LYS A 192 15.18 -0.35 1.47
CA LYS A 192 16.33 -1.08 2.05
C LYS A 192 16.30 -0.89 3.57
N PRO A 193 16.62 -1.93 4.36
CA PRO A 193 16.68 -1.80 5.81
C PRO A 193 17.61 -0.65 6.19
N PRO A 194 17.28 0.14 7.23
CA PRO A 194 18.05 1.32 7.59
C PRO A 194 19.51 0.94 7.82
N THR A 195 20.42 1.68 7.19
CA THR A 195 21.86 1.44 7.34
C THR A 195 22.23 1.68 8.80
N VAL A 196 23.20 0.93 9.32
CA VAL A 196 23.68 1.08 10.72
C VAL A 196 23.99 2.55 11.04
N GLU A 197 24.52 3.30 10.08
CA GLU A 197 24.77 4.75 10.19
C GLU A 197 23.50 5.59 10.42
N GLN A 198 22.39 5.25 9.75
CA GLN A 198 21.10 5.93 9.90
C GLN A 198 20.43 5.58 11.24
N LEU A 199 20.58 4.33 11.69
CA LEU A 199 20.18 3.93 13.05
C LEU A 199 21.02 4.67 14.09
N THR A 200 22.31 4.84 13.84
CA THR A 200 23.23 5.55 14.75
C THR A 200 22.92 7.05 14.79
N ALA A 201 22.60 7.67 13.65
CA ALA A 201 22.21 9.07 13.57
C ALA A 201 20.82 9.33 14.20
N ALA A 202 19.87 8.40 14.05
CA ALA A 202 18.57 8.46 14.72
C ALA A 202 18.71 8.31 16.24
N GLN A 203 19.58 7.40 16.70
CA GLN A 203 19.91 7.23 18.11
C GLN A 203 20.56 8.50 18.69
N GLN A 204 21.51 9.10 17.97
CA GLN A 204 22.18 10.34 18.38
C GLN A 204 21.22 11.53 18.46
N LYS A 205 20.25 11.63 17.53
CA LYS A 205 19.20 12.66 17.59
C LYS A 205 18.24 12.42 18.77
N ALA A 206 17.91 11.16 19.09
CA ALA A 206 17.10 10.81 20.26
C ALA A 206 17.83 11.15 21.57
N ASP A 207 19.12 10.82 21.66
CA ASP A 207 19.97 11.13 22.81
C ASP A 207 20.17 12.65 23.01
N ALA A 208 20.24 13.41 21.91
CA ALA A 208 20.31 14.87 21.94
C ALA A 208 18.98 15.56 22.34
N SER A 209 17.84 14.88 22.19
CA SER A 209 16.51 15.40 22.53
C SER A 209 16.11 15.27 24.01
N GLY A 210 17.00 14.73 24.86
CA GLY A 210 17.03 15.07 26.28
C GLY A 210 15.86 14.58 27.15
N GLN A 211 15.58 13.28 27.17
CA GLN A 211 14.68 12.67 28.18
C GLN A 211 15.40 11.97 29.35
N ASN A 212 16.71 12.13 29.52
CA ASN A 212 17.46 11.46 30.59
C ASN A 212 17.94 12.42 31.70
N THR A 213 17.51 13.68 31.70
CA THR A 213 17.98 14.68 32.67
C THR A 213 17.53 14.45 34.11
N TRP A 214 16.53 13.58 34.34
CA TRP A 214 16.01 13.33 35.69
C TRP A 214 16.79 12.23 36.42
N THR A 215 17.17 11.16 35.72
CA THR A 215 17.96 10.05 36.29
C THR A 215 19.38 10.48 36.65
N ASP A 216 20.03 11.28 35.79
CA ASP A 216 21.40 11.74 36.04
C ASP A 216 21.50 12.70 37.24
N LYS A 217 20.49 13.55 37.44
CA LYS A 217 20.45 14.47 38.59
C LYS A 217 20.23 13.75 39.91
N VAL A 218 19.44 12.67 39.92
CA VAL A 218 19.22 11.87 41.14
C VAL A 218 20.45 11.03 41.47
N GLN A 219 21.11 10.46 40.46
CA GLN A 219 22.33 9.68 40.65
C GLN A 219 23.46 10.56 41.20
N GLY A 220 23.65 11.76 40.65
CA GLY A 220 24.67 12.71 41.12
C GLY A 220 24.42 13.20 42.55
N ALA A 221 23.17 13.53 42.88
CA ALA A 221 22.83 14.02 44.24
C ALA A 221 22.98 12.95 45.34
N LEU A 222 22.91 11.66 44.99
CA LEU A 222 23.10 10.56 45.92
C LEU A 222 24.60 10.24 46.15
N LEU A 223 25.45 10.47 45.16
CA LEU A 223 26.90 10.28 45.26
C LEU A 223 27.55 11.38 46.10
N ASP A 224 27.23 12.65 45.86
CA ASP A 224 27.74 13.77 46.68
C ASP A 224 27.38 13.61 48.16
N LYS A 225 26.15 13.16 48.45
CA LYS A 225 25.69 12.97 49.82
C LYS A 225 26.38 11.78 50.52
N ALA A 226 26.79 10.76 49.77
CA ALA A 226 27.53 9.62 50.30
C ALA A 226 28.98 9.99 50.63
N GLU A 227 29.60 10.83 49.80
CA GLU A 227 30.99 11.29 49.99
C GLU A 227 31.10 12.23 51.21
N ASP A 228 30.18 13.18 51.36
CA ASP A 228 30.15 14.10 52.51
C ASP A 228 29.92 13.37 53.85
N THR A 229 29.06 12.34 53.84
CA THR A 229 28.76 11.55 55.05
C THR A 229 29.95 10.66 55.44
N ALA A 230 30.68 10.12 54.45
CA ALA A 230 31.89 9.35 54.70
C ALA A 230 33.04 10.23 55.24
N GLY A 231 33.19 11.45 54.71
CA GLY A 231 34.19 12.43 55.16
C GLY A 231 33.99 12.86 56.62
N GLN A 232 32.76 13.17 57.02
CA GLN A 232 32.45 13.56 58.42
C GLN A 232 32.60 12.40 59.41
N SER A 233 32.25 11.18 59.00
CA SER A 233 32.40 9.99 59.85
C SER A 233 33.88 9.69 60.15
N ALA A 234 34.75 9.86 59.15
CA ALA A 234 36.19 9.66 59.30
C ALA A 234 36.84 10.73 60.19
N GLN A 235 36.45 12.01 60.04
CA GLN A 235 36.95 13.09 60.91
C GLN A 235 36.55 12.88 62.38
N ASN A 236 35.29 12.55 62.64
CA ASN A 236 34.80 12.33 64.01
C ASN A 236 35.45 11.11 64.69
N ALA A 237 35.77 10.04 63.94
CA ALA A 237 36.48 8.87 64.46
C ALA A 237 37.94 9.18 64.81
N MET A 238 38.60 10.04 64.04
CA MET A 238 39.97 10.47 64.33
C MET A 238 40.02 11.40 65.55
N ASP A 239 39.09 12.34 65.66
CA ASP A 239 39.02 13.28 66.80
C ASP A 239 38.70 12.56 68.13
N SER A 240 37.80 11.58 68.11
CA SER A 240 37.50 10.78 69.29
C SER A 240 38.67 9.88 69.73
N THR A 241 39.44 9.35 68.78
CA THR A 241 40.65 8.56 69.09
C THR A 241 41.75 9.45 69.67
N PHE A 242 41.93 10.66 69.15
CA PHE A 242 42.91 11.61 69.69
C PHE A 242 42.54 12.07 71.11
N ASN A 243 41.28 12.44 71.36
CA ASN A 243 40.83 12.86 72.69
C ASN A 243 40.95 11.74 73.74
N SER A 244 40.61 10.50 73.37
CA SER A 244 40.76 9.36 74.28
C SER A 244 42.23 9.03 74.62
N LEU A 245 43.16 9.26 73.67
CA LEU A 245 44.58 9.08 73.93
C LEU A 245 45.17 10.19 74.80
N VAL A 246 44.69 11.43 74.67
CA VAL A 246 45.12 12.57 75.50
C VAL A 246 44.64 12.43 76.94
N GLU A 247 43.44 11.90 77.18
CA GLU A 247 42.94 11.66 78.54
C GLU A 247 43.63 10.49 79.25
N SER A 248 44.21 9.53 78.51
CA SER A 248 44.88 8.38 79.10
C SER A 248 46.31 8.65 79.61
N VAL A 249 46.84 9.87 79.45
CA VAL A 249 48.24 10.24 79.80
C VAL A 249 48.33 11.25 80.96
N LYS A 250 47.22 11.54 81.66
CA LYS A 250 47.18 12.46 82.80
C LYS A 250 46.76 11.76 84.08
#